data_AF-A0A8S9X340-F1
#
_entry.id   AF-A0A8S9X340-F1
#
_cell.length_a   1.000
_cell.length_b   1.000
_cell.length_c   1.000
_cell.angle_alpha   90.00
_cell.angle_beta   90.00
_cell.angle_gamma   90.00
#
_symmetry.space_group_name_H-M   'P 1'
#
loop_
_entity.id
_entity.type
_entity.pdbx_description
1 polymer ?
#
loop_
_entity_poly.entity_id
_entity_poly.type
_entity_poly.pdbx_seq_one_letter_code
_entity_poly.pdbx_strand_id
1 'polypeptide(L)'
;MKYIIKVAGLPDARLQKIVAKELIARNVYWAKQWELMTRRYGLPNNLASLDPGGLKSDAGLILAKFKEEKLNMARQRAEFSERFTLYRELDANKKPCSSVNASNTDLFTRRWLFRDCALLQT
;
A
#
# COMPACT_ATOMS: atom_id res chain seq x y z
N MET A 1 1.28 -9.44 4.62
CA MET A 1 1.78 -10.14 3.41
C MET A 1 3.10 -10.87 3.61
N LYS A 2 4.14 -10.27 4.23
CA LYS A 2 5.45 -10.96 4.46
C LYS A 2 5.34 -12.34 5.12
N TYR A 3 4.41 -12.52 6.06
CA TYR A 3 4.16 -13.81 6.71
C TYR A 3 3.69 -14.91 5.72
N ILE A 4 2.80 -14.58 4.79
CA ILE A 4 2.25 -15.54 3.82
C ILE A 4 3.36 -16.05 2.90
N ILE A 5 4.20 -15.15 2.39
CA ILE A 5 5.35 -15.48 1.54
C ILE A 5 6.33 -16.37 2.30
N LYS A 6 6.57 -16.07 3.59
CA LYS A 6 7.43 -16.88 4.46
C LYS A 6 6.90 -18.30 4.61
N VAL A 7 5.60 -18.47 4.83
CA VAL A 7 4.98 -19.78 5.01
C VAL A 7 4.91 -20.57 3.69
N ALA A 8 4.66 -19.89 2.57
CA ALA A 8 4.67 -20.49 1.23
C ALA A 8 6.00 -21.18 0.90
N GLY A 9 7.12 -20.57 1.29
CA GLY A 9 8.47 -21.11 1.10
C GLY A 9 8.87 -22.25 2.03
N LEU A 10 8.02 -22.69 2.97
CA LEU A 10 8.31 -23.83 3.84
C LEU A 10 8.02 -25.17 3.13
N PRO A 11 8.69 -26.27 3.54
CA PRO A 11 8.30 -27.62 3.14
C PRO A 11 6.86 -27.95 3.53
N ASP A 12 6.15 -28.75 2.73
CA ASP A 12 4.74 -29.09 2.96
C ASP A 12 4.49 -29.84 4.29
N ALA A 13 5.47 -30.61 4.76
CA ALA A 13 5.39 -31.33 6.03
C ALA A 13 5.51 -30.42 7.27
N ARG A 14 5.85 -29.14 7.11
CA ARG A 14 5.97 -28.23 8.25
C ARG A 14 4.58 -27.88 8.77
N LEU A 15 4.38 -28.04 10.08
CA LEU A 15 3.15 -27.68 10.77
C LEU A 15 2.63 -26.28 10.38
N GLN A 16 3.53 -25.30 10.25
CA GLN A 16 3.16 -23.94 9.85
C GLN A 16 2.49 -23.86 8.47
N LYS A 17 2.94 -24.66 7.50
CA LYS A 17 2.36 -24.70 6.15
C LYS A 17 1.05 -25.48 6.13
N ILE A 18 0.95 -26.56 6.91
CA ILE A 18 -0.30 -27.31 7.11
C ILE A 18 -1.37 -26.40 7.73
N VAL A 19 -1.04 -25.72 8.83
CA VAL A 19 -1.94 -24.78 9.49
C VAL A 19 -2.33 -23.63 8.56
N ALA A 20 -1.43 -23.13 7.73
CA ALA A 20 -1.79 -22.10 6.75
C ALA A 20 -2.77 -22.60 5.69
N LYS A 21 -2.63 -23.84 5.19
CA LYS A 21 -3.62 -24.44 4.28
C LYS A 21 -5.00 -24.56 4.94
N GLU A 22 -5.05 -24.97 6.20
CA GLU A 22 -6.30 -25.02 6.98
C GLU A 22 -6.94 -23.63 7.17
N LEU A 23 -6.13 -22.62 7.48
CA LEU A 23 -6.61 -21.25 7.63
C LEU A 23 -7.12 -20.65 6.30
N ILE A 24 -6.50 -21.01 5.18
CA ILE A 24 -6.96 -20.66 3.83
C ILE A 24 -8.30 -21.35 3.56
N ALA A 25 -8.41 -22.65 3.82
CA ALA A 25 -9.64 -23.42 3.62
C ALA A 25 -10.80 -22.87 4.47
N ARG A 26 -10.52 -22.44 5.72
CA ARG A 26 -11.50 -21.82 6.61
C ARG A 26 -11.74 -20.33 6.34
N ASN A 27 -11.08 -19.76 5.32
CA ASN A 27 -11.14 -18.34 4.94
C ASN A 27 -10.96 -17.37 6.13
N VAL A 28 -9.96 -17.64 6.98
CA VAL A 28 -9.78 -16.91 8.24
C VAL A 28 -8.95 -15.63 8.01
N TYR A 29 -9.46 -14.51 8.54
CA TYR A 29 -8.88 -13.17 8.61
C TYR A 29 -7.90 -12.78 7.48
N TRP A 30 -6.65 -13.22 7.51
CA TRP A 30 -5.63 -12.87 6.53
C TRP A 30 -5.90 -13.49 5.15
N ALA A 31 -6.51 -14.68 5.08
CA ALA A 31 -6.93 -15.30 3.82
C ALA A 31 -8.07 -14.51 3.17
N LYS A 32 -9.07 -14.13 3.98
CA LYS A 32 -10.16 -13.25 3.56
C LYS A 32 -9.66 -11.89 3.11
N GLN A 33 -8.70 -11.32 3.82
CA GLN A 33 -8.13 -10.02 3.46
C GLN A 33 -7.35 -10.09 2.14
N TRP A 34 -6.63 -11.19 1.88
CA TRP A 34 -5.96 -11.40 0.60
C TRP A 34 -6.98 -11.52 -0.54
N GLU A 35 -8.05 -12.28 -0.34
CA GLU A 35 -9.15 -12.42 -1.29
C GLU A 35 -9.82 -11.06 -1.59
N LEU A 36 -10.08 -10.25 -0.57
CA LEU A 36 -10.64 -8.90 -0.76
C LEU A 36 -9.69 -7.98 -1.56
N MET A 37 -8.40 -8.02 -1.27
CA MET A 37 -7.41 -7.18 -1.97
C MET A 37 -7.22 -7.64 -3.42
N THR A 38 -7.12 -8.94 -3.67
CA THR A 38 -7.02 -9.47 -5.03
C THR A 38 -8.25 -9.13 -5.87
N ARG A 39 -9.46 -9.26 -5.30
CA ARG A 39 -10.70 -8.80 -5.96
C ARG A 39 -10.70 -7.30 -6.25
N ARG A 40 -10.32 -6.46 -5.28
CA ARG A 40 -10.27 -4.99 -5.46
C ARG A 40 -9.35 -4.57 -6.60
N TYR A 41 -8.23 -5.26 -6.78
CA TYR A 41 -7.21 -4.90 -7.76
C TYR A 41 -7.22 -5.76 -9.03
N GLY A 42 -8.21 -6.65 -9.20
CA GLY A 42 -8.38 -7.50 -10.38
C GLY A 42 -7.28 -8.56 -10.56
N LEU A 43 -6.76 -9.10 -9.47
CA LEU A 43 -5.70 -10.12 -9.48
C LEU A 43 -6.29 -11.52 -9.24
N PRO A 44 -5.69 -12.58 -9.81
CA PRO A 44 -6.09 -13.95 -9.54
C PRO A 44 -5.82 -14.32 -8.08
N ASN A 45 -6.76 -15.06 -7.46
CA ASN A 45 -6.59 -15.52 -6.08
C ASN A 45 -5.73 -16.79 -6.02
N ASN A 46 -4.41 -16.61 -6.09
CA ASN A 46 -3.42 -17.68 -6.04
C ASN A 46 -3.09 -18.16 -4.62
N LEU A 47 -3.91 -17.82 -3.62
CA LEU A 47 -3.56 -18.12 -2.22
C LEU A 47 -3.53 -19.63 -1.93
N ALA A 48 -4.42 -20.38 -2.57
CA ALA A 48 -4.54 -21.83 -2.37
C ALA A 48 -3.33 -22.62 -2.89
N SER A 49 -2.63 -22.10 -3.91
CA SER A 49 -1.44 -22.78 -4.45
C SER A 49 -0.23 -22.64 -3.54
N LEU A 50 -0.21 -21.64 -2.64
CA LEU A 50 0.93 -21.31 -1.78
C LEU A 50 2.26 -21.28 -2.55
N ASP A 51 2.23 -20.84 -3.81
CA ASP A 51 3.44 -20.66 -4.61
C ASP A 51 4.16 -19.37 -4.16
N PRO A 52 5.38 -19.45 -3.61
CA PRO A 52 6.10 -18.28 -3.12
C PRO A 52 6.42 -17.27 -4.23
N GLY A 53 6.63 -17.71 -5.48
CA GLY A 53 6.94 -16.85 -6.62
C GLY A 53 5.75 -15.97 -7.00
N GLY A 54 4.62 -16.61 -7.29
CA GLY A 54 3.36 -15.92 -7.61
C GLY A 54 2.90 -15.01 -6.48
N LEU A 55 2.89 -15.50 -5.24
CA LEU A 55 2.47 -14.69 -4.09
C LEU A 55 3.34 -13.46 -3.84
N LYS A 56 4.65 -13.54 -4.13
CA LYS A 56 5.54 -12.39 -4.00
C LYS A 56 5.27 -11.35 -5.10
N SER A 57 5.04 -11.81 -6.33
CA SER A 57 4.67 -10.95 -7.46
C SER A 57 3.33 -10.25 -7.19
N ASP A 58 2.29 -11.02 -6.84
CA ASP A 58 0.94 -10.51 -6.57
C ASP A 58 0.93 -9.54 -5.38
N ALA A 59 1.67 -9.85 -4.31
CA ALA A 59 1.82 -8.95 -3.17
C ALA A 59 2.51 -7.63 -3.56
N GLY A 60 3.50 -7.68 -4.46
CA GLY A 60 4.17 -6.50 -4.99
C GLY A 60 3.23 -5.62 -5.81
N LEU A 61 2.42 -6.24 -6.67
CA LEU A 61 1.41 -5.54 -7.48
C LEU A 61 0.33 -4.90 -6.61
N ILE A 62 -0.17 -5.62 -5.60
CA ILE A 62 -1.15 -5.07 -4.66
C ILE A 62 -0.56 -3.87 -3.91
N LEU A 63 0.69 -3.97 -3.46
CA LEU A 63 1.34 -2.87 -2.75
C LEU A 63 1.51 -1.64 -3.65
N ALA A 64 1.92 -1.83 -4.91
CA ALA A 64 2.08 -0.75 -5.87
C ALA A 64 0.75 -0.03 -6.12
N LYS A 65 -0.32 -0.78 -6.45
CA LYS A 65 -1.66 -0.22 -6.67
C LYS A 65 -2.23 0.45 -5.42
N PHE A 66 -1.98 -0.11 -4.24
CA PHE A 66 -2.40 0.50 -2.97
C PHE A 66 -1.70 1.84 -2.72
N LYS A 67 -0.39 1.93 -3.01
CA LYS A 67 0.37 3.17 -2.88
C LYS A 67 -0.13 4.22 -3.87
N GLU A 68 -0.39 3.83 -5.10
CA GLU A 68 -0.98 4.69 -6.12
C GLU A 68 -2.37 5.21 -5.72
N GLU A 69 -3.25 4.33 -5.23
CA GLU A 69 -4.59 4.72 -4.76
C GLU A 69 -4.51 5.68 -3.55
N LYS A 70 -3.62 5.41 -2.59
CA LYS A 70 -3.35 6.30 -1.46
C LYS A 70 -2.89 7.68 -1.92
N LEU A 71 -2.01 7.73 -2.91
CA LEU A 71 -1.50 8.98 -3.47
C LEU A 71 -2.61 9.74 -4.20
N ASN A 72 -3.44 9.04 -5.00
CA ASN A 72 -4.58 9.64 -5.69
C ASN A 72 -5.62 10.19 -4.70
N MET A 73 -5.93 9.47 -3.61
CA MET A 73 -6.81 9.98 -2.56
C MET A 73 -6.21 11.20 -1.85
N ALA A 74 -4.90 11.23 -1.61
CA ALA A 74 -4.23 12.39 -1.05
C ALA A 74 -4.29 13.59 -2.00
N ARG A 75 -4.10 13.36 -3.31
CA ARG A 75 -4.25 14.40 -4.36
C ARG A 75 -5.68 14.95 -4.41
N GLN A 76 -6.68 14.08 -4.46
CA GLN A 76 -8.08 14.52 -4.43
C GLN A 76 -8.39 15.35 -3.18
N ARG A 77 -7.96 14.91 -2.00
CA ARG A 77 -8.14 15.69 -0.77
C ARG A 77 -7.46 17.06 -0.83
N ALA A 78 -6.26 17.14 -1.40
CA ALA A 78 -5.56 18.40 -1.60
C ALA A 78 -6.29 19.34 -2.57
N GLU A 79 -6.81 18.81 -3.67
CA GLU A 79 -7.56 19.57 -4.67
C GLU A 79 -8.88 20.12 -4.10
N PHE A 80 -9.66 19.28 -3.41
CA PHE A 80 -10.97 19.63 -2.86
C PHE A 80 -10.91 20.35 -1.51
N SER A 81 -9.74 20.53 -0.91
CA SER A 81 -9.61 21.23 0.37
C SER A 81 -9.69 22.74 0.20
N GLU A 82 -10.74 23.35 0.75
CA GLU A 82 -10.90 24.81 0.85
C GLU A 82 -10.01 25.41 1.96
N ARG A 83 -9.67 24.62 2.98
CA ARG A 83 -8.88 25.07 4.14
C ARG A 83 -7.37 24.93 3.97
N PHE A 84 -6.91 24.04 3.09
CA PHE A 84 -5.50 23.71 2.95
C PHE A 84 -5.02 23.94 1.51
N THR A 85 -5.09 25.20 1.07
CA THR A 85 -4.66 25.65 -0.27
C THR A 85 -3.19 25.35 -0.57
N LEU A 86 -2.35 25.21 0.47
CA LEU A 86 -0.92 24.87 0.35
C LEU A 86 -0.66 23.53 -0.34
N TYR A 87 -1.57 22.55 -0.24
CA TYR A 87 -1.37 21.26 -0.90
C TYR A 87 -1.66 21.32 -2.40
N ARG A 88 -2.37 22.35 -2.89
CA ARG A 88 -2.54 22.61 -4.34
C ARG A 88 -1.24 23.05 -5.00
N GLU A 89 -0.30 23.60 -4.23
CA GLU A 89 1.00 24.06 -4.72
C GLU A 89 2.09 22.97 -4.67
N LEU A 90 1.76 21.75 -4.25
CA LEU A 90 2.72 20.65 -4.22
C LEU A 90 2.87 20.06 -5.63
N ASP A 91 4.10 20.11 -6.13
CA ASP A 91 4.44 19.55 -7.43
C ASP A 91 4.55 18.02 -7.32
N ALA A 92 3.56 17.30 -7.82
CA ALA A 92 3.51 15.85 -7.77
C ALA A 92 4.58 15.15 -8.65
N ASN A 93 5.21 15.88 -9.57
CA ASN A 93 6.25 15.35 -10.45
C ASN A 93 7.66 15.54 -9.89
N LYS A 94 7.79 16.25 -8.76
CA LYS A 94 9.06 16.50 -8.08
C LYS A 94 9.13 15.70 -6.77
N LYS A 95 10.30 15.70 -6.14
CA LYS A 95 10.53 14.99 -4.87
C LYS A 95 9.43 15.32 -3.86
N PRO A 96 8.99 14.36 -3.03
CA PRO A 96 8.05 14.64 -1.96
C PRO A 96 8.51 15.88 -1.16
N CYS A 97 7.57 16.80 -0.93
CA CYS A 97 7.76 18.12 -0.28
C CYS A 97 8.33 19.27 -1.12
N SER A 98 8.44 19.15 -2.44
CA SER A 98 8.74 20.32 -3.28
C SER A 98 7.47 21.12 -3.60
N SER A 99 7.36 22.32 -3.03
CA SER A 99 6.39 23.32 -3.45
C SER A 99 6.81 23.97 -4.77
N VAL A 100 5.87 24.26 -5.66
CA VAL A 100 6.12 24.98 -6.93
C VAL A 100 6.70 26.38 -6.66
N ASN A 101 6.31 27.03 -5.56
CA ASN A 101 6.74 28.39 -5.18
C ASN A 101 7.54 28.42 -3.87
N ALA A 102 8.69 27.75 -3.86
CA ALA A 102 9.48 27.54 -2.66
C ALA A 102 10.10 28.81 -2.01
N SER A 103 10.02 29.97 -2.65
CA SER A 103 10.68 31.20 -2.23
C SER A 103 9.81 32.13 -1.39
N ASN A 104 8.47 32.01 -1.40
CA ASN A 104 7.57 33.01 -0.79
C ASN A 104 6.81 32.54 0.46
N THR A 105 7.01 31.31 0.92
CA THR A 105 6.32 30.77 2.11
C THR A 105 7.26 30.63 3.30
N ASP A 106 6.85 31.21 4.43
CA ASP A 106 7.53 31.10 5.72
C ASP A 106 7.63 29.63 6.20
N LEU A 107 8.76 29.30 6.83
CA LEU A 107 9.09 27.97 7.37
C LEU A 107 8.03 27.45 8.37
N PHE A 108 7.40 28.33 9.16
CA PHE A 108 6.33 27.91 10.08
C PHE A 108 5.13 27.34 9.33
N THR A 109 4.75 27.97 8.21
CA THR A 109 3.66 27.51 7.33
C THR A 109 4.04 26.20 6.62
N ARG A 110 5.32 26.05 6.24
CA ARG A 110 5.84 24.83 5.60
C ARG A 110 5.93 23.62 6.53
N ARG A 111 5.95 23.82 7.86
CA ARG A 111 6.00 22.72 8.84
C ARG A 111 4.84 21.72 8.69
N TRP A 112 3.69 22.19 8.22
CA TRP A 112 2.52 21.34 7.95
C TRP A 112 2.69 20.47 6.69
N LEU A 113 3.40 20.96 5.66
CA LEU A 113 3.72 20.17 4.46
C LEU A 113 4.57 18.95 4.78
N PHE A 114 5.53 19.08 5.70
CA PHE A 114 6.43 18.00 6.08
C PHE A 114 5.75 16.86 6.86
N ARG A 115 4.61 17.12 7.51
CA ARG A 115 3.91 16.12 8.34
C ARG A 115 3.27 15.03 7.49
N ASP A 116 2.75 15.36 6.31
CA ASP A 116 2.14 14.38 5.40
C ASP A 116 3.15 13.74 4.43
N CYS A 117 4.30 14.38 4.18
CA CYS A 117 5.39 13.75 3.44
C CYS A 117 5.93 12.49 4.12
N ALA A 118 5.95 12.45 5.46
CA ALA A 118 6.38 11.28 6.22
C ALA A 118 5.45 10.07 6.00
N LEU A 119 4.18 10.29 5.65
CA LEU A 119 3.20 9.24 5.36
C LEU A 119 3.34 8.66 3.95
N LEU A 120 3.95 9.40 3.01
CA LEU A 120 4.17 8.99 1.62
C LEU A 120 5.49 8.22 1.41
N GLN A 121 6.43 8.28 2.36
CA GLN A 121 7.73 7.62 2.27
C GLN A 121 7.82 6.23 2.95
N THR A 122 6.71 5.72 3.50
CA THR A 122 6.62 4.35 4.06
C THR A 122 5.88 3.40 3.11
#